data_AF-A0A0S9PN69-F1
#
_entry.id   AF-A0A0S9PN69-F1
#
_cell.length_a   1.000
_cell.length_b   1.000
_cell.length_c   1.000
_cell.angle_alpha   90.00
_cell.angle_beta   90.00
_cell.angle_gamma   90.00
#
_symmetry.space_group_name_H-M   'P 1'
#
loop_
_entity.id
_entity.type
_entity.pdbx_description
1 polymer ?
#
loop_
_entity_poly.entity_id
_entity_poly.type
_entity_poly.pdbx_seq_one_letter_code
_entity_poly.pdbx_strand_id
1 'polypeptide(L)'
;MKASKFEIGTLHEVCGMTAADLTEWREFNAMYQFVMRCILRDFSSAEPVVVYVFSRKQAEYLRSRLGGKIEKVAGIVVDKPVRCTHEGGAMTPAERKKVQYWREKMGKAGVCDVRLLPKITKLTEREVELVNATFERLAVEPTPLGLAA
;
A
#
# COMPACT_ATOMS: atom_id res chain seq x y z
N MET A 1 6.75 0.88 9.30
CA MET A 1 8.15 1.24 9.61
C MET A 1 9.04 0.06 9.25
N LYS A 2 10.03 0.22 8.37
CA LYS A 2 10.85 -0.93 7.90
C LYS A 2 11.84 -1.34 8.99
N ALA A 3 11.80 -2.60 9.40
CA ALA A 3 12.72 -3.14 10.40
C ALA A 3 14.15 -3.25 9.85
N SER A 4 15.15 -3.09 10.73
CA SER A 4 16.55 -3.26 10.35
C SER A 4 16.88 -4.74 10.13
N LYS A 5 17.90 -5.03 9.31
CA LYS A 5 18.35 -6.43 9.10
C LYS A 5 18.81 -7.09 10.40
N PHE A 6 19.45 -6.31 11.28
CA PHE A 6 19.90 -6.78 12.58
C PHE A 6 18.71 -7.18 13.46
N GLU A 7 17.72 -6.30 13.59
CA GLU A 7 16.51 -6.56 14.38
C GLU A 7 15.76 -7.80 13.90
N ILE A 8 15.58 -7.95 12.58
CA ILE A 8 14.92 -9.12 11.99
C ILE A 8 15.73 -10.40 12.32
N GLY A 9 17.06 -10.34 12.20
CA GLY A 9 17.95 -11.46 12.51
C GLY A 9 17.81 -11.90 13.97
N THR A 10 17.89 -10.94 14.90
CA THR A 10 17.77 -11.21 16.34
C THR A 10 16.40 -11.77 16.71
N LEU A 11 15.30 -11.19 16.21
CA LEU A 11 13.96 -11.67 16.53
C LEU A 11 13.67 -13.04 15.93
N HIS A 12 14.18 -13.31 14.73
CA HIS A 12 14.08 -14.64 14.13
C HIS A 12 14.85 -15.68 14.95
N GLU A 13 16.04 -15.37 15.43
CA GLU A 13 16.86 -16.27 16.24
C GLU A 13 16.24 -16.55 17.62
N VAL A 14 15.69 -15.53 18.27
CA VAL A 14 15.15 -15.63 19.64
C VAL A 14 13.75 -16.25 19.69
N CYS A 15 12.86 -15.88 18.76
CA CYS A 15 11.45 -16.29 18.81
C CYS A 15 10.86 -16.74 17.47
N GLY A 16 11.68 -16.96 16.44
CA GLY A 16 11.22 -17.43 15.14
C GLY A 16 10.40 -16.42 14.35
N MET A 17 10.34 -15.16 14.79
CA MET A 17 9.50 -14.14 14.20
C MET A 17 10.06 -13.70 12.84
N THR A 18 9.22 -13.73 11.81
CA THR A 18 9.61 -13.25 10.48
C THR A 18 9.53 -11.73 10.39
N ALA A 19 10.14 -11.16 9.34
CA ALA A 19 10.00 -9.73 9.05
C ALA A 19 8.54 -9.30 8.79
N ALA A 20 7.72 -10.21 8.24
CA ALA A 20 6.30 -9.96 8.01
C ALA A 20 5.54 -9.91 9.34
N ASP A 21 5.79 -10.87 10.23
CA ASP A 21 5.17 -10.93 11.57
C ASP A 21 5.51 -9.68 12.38
N LEU A 22 6.77 -9.25 12.34
CA LEU A 22 7.20 -8.02 13.03
C LEU A 22 6.50 -6.77 12.49
N THR A 23 6.30 -6.71 11.16
CA THR A 23 5.61 -5.59 10.53
C THR A 23 4.14 -5.55 10.95
N GLU A 24 3.48 -6.70 10.89
CA GLU A 24 2.07 -6.87 11.30
C GLU A 24 1.91 -6.57 12.80
N TRP A 25 2.81 -7.08 13.65
CA TRP A 25 2.81 -6.81 15.08
C TRP A 25 2.96 -5.33 15.40
N ARG A 26 3.89 -4.61 14.74
CA ARG A 26 4.09 -3.17 14.95
C ARG A 26 2.84 -2.37 14.58
N GLU A 27 2.21 -2.70 13.45
CA GLU A 27 0.99 -2.07 12.99
C GLU A 27 -0.16 -2.28 13.98
N PHE A 28 -0.39 -3.53 14.38
CA PHE A 28 -1.45 -3.89 15.31
C PHE A 28 -1.24 -3.33 16.70
N ASN A 29 -0.01 -3.35 17.21
CA ASN A 29 0.31 -2.81 18.53
C ASN A 29 0.15 -1.29 18.57
N ALA A 30 0.59 -0.58 17.52
CA ALA A 30 0.38 0.87 17.42
C ALA A 30 -1.12 1.23 17.40
N MET A 31 -1.92 0.49 16.63
CA MET A 31 -3.36 0.67 16.56
C MET A 31 -4.05 0.37 17.90
N TYR A 32 -3.66 -0.72 18.57
CA TYR A 32 -4.17 -1.05 19.91
C TYR A 32 -3.91 0.07 20.92
N GLN A 33 -2.68 0.57 20.97
CA GLN A 33 -2.31 1.68 21.87
C GLN A 33 -3.09 2.95 21.56
N PHE A 34 -3.33 3.25 20.29
CA PHE A 34 -4.14 4.40 19.87
C PHE A 34 -5.57 4.26 20.39
N VAL A 35 -6.23 3.12 20.17
CA VAL A 35 -7.61 2.88 20.61
C VAL A 35 -7.72 2.89 22.14
N MET A 36 -6.77 2.29 22.85
CA MET A 36 -6.76 2.29 24.31
C MET A 36 -6.66 3.69 24.89
N ARG A 37 -5.94 4.62 24.25
CA ARG A 37 -5.90 6.02 24.68
C ARG A 37 -7.23 6.76 24.45
N CYS A 38 -8.05 6.32 23.49
CA CYS A 38 -9.39 6.86 23.30
C CYS A 38 -10.36 6.33 24.38
N ILE A 39 -10.36 5.00 24.61
CA ILE A 39 -11.28 4.35 25.55
C ILE A 39 -10.99 4.75 27.01
N LEU A 40 -9.71 4.80 27.40
CA LEU A 40 -9.32 5.04 28.80
C LEU A 40 -9.30 6.53 29.20
N ARG A 41 -9.72 7.45 28.33
CA ARG A 41 -9.68 8.88 28.64
C ARG A 41 -10.83 9.32 29.54
N ASP A 42 -11.98 8.66 29.47
CA ASP A 42 -13.12 8.86 30.36
C ASP A 42 -13.72 7.50 30.74
N PHE A 43 -13.32 7.01 31.91
CA PHE A 43 -13.79 5.74 32.46
C PHE A 43 -15.27 5.73 32.83
N SER A 44 -15.90 6.90 32.91
CA SER A 44 -17.32 7.04 33.27
C SER A 44 -18.25 7.11 32.06
N SER A 45 -17.69 7.29 30.86
CA SER A 45 -18.47 7.37 29.63
C SER A 45 -19.03 5.99 29.25
N ALA A 46 -20.35 5.96 29.02
CA ALA A 46 -21.04 4.81 28.43
C ALA A 46 -21.14 4.91 26.90
N GLU A 47 -20.55 5.95 26.28
CA GLU A 47 -20.65 6.16 24.85
C GLU A 47 -19.79 5.15 24.07
N PRO A 48 -20.32 4.55 22.99
CA PRO A 48 -19.57 3.62 22.18
C PRO A 48 -18.48 4.34 21.38
N VAL A 49 -17.24 3.83 21.44
CA VAL A 49 -16.14 4.31 20.60
C VAL A 49 -16.21 3.65 19.23
N VAL A 50 -16.35 4.44 18.17
CA VAL A 50 -16.34 3.97 16.78
C VAL A 50 -14.94 4.14 16.19
N VAL A 51 -14.32 3.03 15.78
CA VAL A 51 -12.96 3.02 15.19
C VAL A 51 -13.04 2.61 13.73
N TYR A 52 -12.55 3.49 12.84
CA TYR A 52 -12.42 3.20 11.42
C TYR A 52 -11.05 2.60 11.11
N VAL A 53 -11.04 1.50 10.35
CA VAL A 53 -9.82 0.79 9.94
C VAL A 53 -9.87 0.48 8.45
N PHE A 54 -8.69 0.36 7.84
CA PHE A 54 -8.55 0.21 6.38
C PHE A 54 -8.50 -1.25 5.92
N SER A 55 -8.29 -2.19 6.86
CA SER A 55 -8.17 -3.61 6.56
C SER A 55 -9.07 -4.45 7.46
N ARG A 56 -9.63 -5.51 6.90
CA ARG A 56 -10.40 -6.51 7.66
C ARG A 56 -9.55 -7.16 8.77
N LYS A 57 -8.26 -7.39 8.51
CA LYS A 57 -7.34 -7.95 9.52
C LYS A 57 -7.20 -7.05 10.75
N GLN A 58 -7.13 -5.73 10.53
CA GLN A 58 -7.07 -4.74 11.61
C GLN A 58 -8.35 -4.79 12.46
N ALA A 59 -9.52 -4.85 11.81
CA ALA A 59 -10.81 -4.96 12.49
C ALA A 59 -10.91 -6.24 13.32
N GLU A 60 -10.50 -7.38 12.76
CA GLU A 60 -10.51 -8.66 13.45
C GLU A 60 -9.54 -8.68 14.65
N TYR A 61 -8.34 -8.11 14.49
CA TYR A 61 -7.39 -7.96 15.57
C TYR A 61 -7.96 -7.13 16.74
N LEU A 62 -8.49 -5.93 16.46
CA LEU A 62 -9.10 -5.10 17.51
C LEU A 62 -10.28 -5.80 18.17
N ARG A 63 -11.17 -6.44 17.40
CA ARG A 63 -12.31 -7.18 17.94
C ARG A 63 -11.85 -8.29 18.90
N SER A 64 -10.79 -9.03 18.56
CA SER A 64 -10.27 -10.09 19.42
C SER A 64 -9.70 -9.58 20.75
N ARG A 65 -9.24 -8.32 20.80
CA ARG A 65 -8.62 -7.71 21.99
C ARG A 65 -9.60 -6.92 22.84
N LEU A 66 -10.51 -6.19 22.22
CA LEU A 66 -11.38 -5.20 22.86
C LEU A 66 -12.87 -5.56 22.78
N GLY A 67 -13.23 -6.61 22.02
CA GLY A 67 -14.61 -6.94 21.72
C GLY A 67 -15.24 -6.01 20.68
N GLY A 68 -16.57 -5.98 20.63
CA GLY A 68 -17.34 -5.10 19.73
C GLY A 68 -17.82 -5.76 18.43
N LYS A 69 -18.39 -4.92 17.56
CA LYS A 69 -18.98 -5.33 16.27
C LYS A 69 -18.12 -4.80 15.13
N ILE A 70 -17.96 -5.61 14.08
CA ILE A 70 -17.29 -5.20 12.83
C ILE A 70 -18.37 -4.88 11.82
N GLU A 71 -18.39 -3.64 11.35
CA GLU A 71 -19.29 -3.17 10.32
C GLU A 71 -18.49 -2.72 9.11
N LYS A 72 -18.93 -3.13 7.91
CA LYS A 72 -18.29 -2.72 6.66
C LYS A 72 -18.89 -1.38 6.23
N VAL A 73 -18.05 -0.36 6.11
CA VAL A 73 -18.49 0.94 5.59
C VAL A 73 -18.45 0.92 4.06
N ALA A 74 -19.61 0.97 3.42
CA ALA A 74 -19.72 1.01 1.96
C ALA A 74 -19.34 2.40 1.42
N GLY A 75 -18.61 2.43 0.30
CA GLY A 75 -18.38 3.66 -0.47
C GLY A 75 -17.17 4.54 -0.08
N ILE A 76 -16.44 4.22 1.00
CA ILE A 76 -15.28 5.03 1.46
C ILE A 76 -13.94 4.43 1.01
N VAL A 77 -13.80 3.11 1.07
CA VAL A 77 -12.63 2.40 0.53
C VAL A 77 -12.95 2.04 -0.91
N VAL A 78 -12.01 2.24 -1.84
CA VAL A 78 -12.11 1.73 -3.21
C VAL A 78 -12.19 0.20 -3.13
N ASP A 79 -13.41 -0.30 -2.98
CA ASP A 79 -13.77 -1.70 -2.79
C ASP A 79 -13.61 -2.52 -4.10
N LYS A 80 -13.02 -1.89 -5.12
CA LYS A 80 -12.67 -2.54 -6.38
C LYS A 80 -11.29 -3.16 -6.18
N PRO A 81 -11.14 -4.49 -6.30
CA PRO A 81 -9.81 -5.08 -6.37
C PRO A 81 -9.05 -4.38 -7.49
N VAL A 82 -7.77 -4.06 -7.25
CA VAL A 82 -6.89 -3.52 -8.29
C VAL A 82 -6.79 -4.58 -9.37
N ARG A 83 -7.64 -4.48 -10.40
CA ARG A 83 -7.64 -5.41 -11.52
C ARG A 83 -6.41 -5.10 -12.35
N CYS A 84 -5.58 -6.11 -12.58
CA CYS A 84 -4.62 -6.04 -13.65
C CYS A 84 -5.43 -6.02 -14.96
N THR A 85 -5.52 -4.86 -15.60
CA THR A 85 -6.24 -4.69 -16.87
C THR A 85 -5.43 -5.17 -18.07
N HIS A 86 -4.22 -5.68 -17.84
CA HIS A 86 -3.32 -6.13 -18.89
C HIS A 86 -3.51 -7.64 -19.12
N GLU A 87 -3.77 -8.04 -20.37
CA GLU A 87 -4.03 -9.44 -20.74
C GLU A 87 -2.86 -10.38 -20.38
N GLY A 88 -1.63 -9.87 -20.46
CA GLY A 88 -0.41 -10.59 -20.08
C GLY A 88 -0.15 -10.77 -18.58
N GLY A 89 -1.12 -10.41 -17.72
CA GLY A 89 -1.04 -10.56 -16.27
C GLY A 89 -0.25 -9.47 -15.54
N ALA A 90 -0.08 -9.66 -14.23
CA ALA A 90 0.60 -8.70 -13.36
C ALA A 90 2.09 -8.55 -13.71
N MET A 91 2.60 -7.31 -13.68
CA MET A 91 4.02 -7.05 -13.89
C MET A 91 4.90 -7.78 -12.86
N THR A 92 5.88 -8.50 -13.37
CA THR A 92 7.00 -9.07 -12.61
C THR A 92 7.85 -7.97 -11.98
N PRO A 93 8.64 -8.27 -10.93
CA PRO A 93 9.54 -7.29 -10.32
C PRO A 93 10.57 -6.71 -11.31
N ALA A 94 11.01 -7.49 -12.29
CA ALA A 94 11.93 -7.06 -13.32
C ALA A 94 11.28 -6.05 -14.29
N GLU A 95 10.06 -6.35 -14.76
CA GLU A 95 9.27 -5.44 -15.60
C GLU A 95 9.01 -4.11 -14.87
N ARG A 96 8.63 -4.14 -13.58
CA ARG A 96 8.38 -2.91 -12.81
C ARG A 96 9.59 -1.99 -12.76
N LYS A 97 10.80 -2.53 -12.53
CA LYS A 97 12.04 -1.73 -12.50
C LYS A 97 12.33 -1.10 -13.86
N LYS A 98 12.18 -1.86 -14.95
CA LYS A 98 12.36 -1.34 -16.31
C LYS A 98 11.34 -0.26 -16.64
N VAL A 99 10.06 -0.49 -16.32
CA VAL A 99 8.98 0.46 -16.55
C VAL A 99 9.25 1.78 -15.80
N GLN A 100 9.66 1.70 -14.53
CA GLN A 100 10.03 2.88 -13.75
C GLN A 100 11.18 3.66 -14.39
N TYR A 101 12.26 2.99 -14.81
CA TYR A 101 13.41 3.63 -15.45
C TYR A 101 13.02 4.41 -16.71
N TRP A 102 12.23 3.80 -17.59
CA TRP A 102 11.84 4.44 -18.86
C TRP A 102 10.83 5.57 -18.66
N ARG A 103 9.89 5.43 -17.71
CA ARG A 103 8.99 6.51 -17.31
C ARG A 103 9.73 7.76 -16.84
N GLU A 104 10.74 7.60 -15.99
CA GLU A 104 11.55 8.73 -15.50
C GLU A 104 12.25 9.46 -16.66
N LYS A 105 12.69 8.71 -17.69
CA LYS A 105 13.26 9.29 -18.90
C LYS A 105 12.23 10.00 -19.77
N MET A 106 11.05 9.41 -19.94
CA MET A 106 9.94 10.03 -20.68
C MET A 106 9.52 11.34 -20.03
N GLY A 107 9.39 11.37 -18.71
CA GLY A 107 9.08 12.58 -17.96
C GLY A 107 10.14 13.67 -18.12
N LYS A 108 11.43 13.32 -18.11
CA LYS A 108 12.53 14.27 -18.36
C LYS A 108 12.58 14.80 -19.79
N ALA A 109 12.19 13.98 -20.76
CA ALA A 109 12.18 14.34 -22.17
C ALA A 109 10.86 15.00 -22.62
N GLY A 110 9.82 15.01 -21.77
CA GLY A 110 8.50 15.56 -22.10
C GLY A 110 7.76 14.78 -23.19
N VAL A 111 8.03 13.46 -23.32
CA VAL A 111 7.41 12.62 -24.35
C VAL A 111 6.41 11.64 -23.73
N CYS A 112 5.26 11.45 -24.39
CA CYS A 112 4.21 10.54 -23.94
C CYS A 112 4.37 9.11 -24.48
N ASP A 113 5.24 8.90 -25.46
CA ASP A 113 5.56 7.59 -26.01
C ASP A 113 7.07 7.31 -25.84
N VAL A 114 7.40 6.18 -25.20
CA VAL A 114 8.77 5.72 -25.01
C VAL A 114 9.52 5.54 -26.35
N ARG A 115 8.80 5.29 -27.46
CA ARG A 115 9.35 5.16 -28.82
C ARG A 115 10.01 6.43 -29.32
N LEU A 116 9.64 7.58 -28.75
CA LEU A 116 10.22 8.87 -29.10
C LEU A 116 11.56 9.12 -28.37
N LEU A 117 11.98 8.23 -27.45
CA LEU A 117 13.27 8.34 -26.78
C LEU A 117 14.42 7.76 -27.61
N PRO A 118 15.62 8.39 -27.56
CA PRO A 118 16.80 7.84 -28.20
C PRO A 118 17.21 6.51 -27.54
N LYS A 119 17.56 5.51 -28.37
CA LYS A 119 18.06 4.17 -27.97
C LYS A 119 17.00 3.22 -27.38
N ILE A 120 15.80 3.17 -27.95
CA ILE A 120 14.72 2.24 -27.53
C ILE A 120 14.99 0.74 -27.80
N THR A 121 16.03 0.38 -28.58
CA THR A 121 16.30 -0.99 -29.08
C THR A 121 16.42 -2.10 -28.03
N LYS A 122 16.24 -1.80 -26.74
CA LYS A 122 16.26 -2.73 -25.61
C LYS A 122 14.88 -3.11 -25.05
N LEU A 123 13.78 -2.60 -25.62
CA LEU A 123 12.41 -2.91 -25.16
C LEU A 123 11.69 -3.82 -26.15
N THR A 124 11.01 -4.83 -25.61
CA THR A 124 10.02 -5.63 -26.33
C THR A 124 8.70 -4.86 -26.49
N GLU A 125 7.83 -5.26 -27.43
CA GLU A 125 6.53 -4.59 -27.62
C GLU A 125 5.68 -4.57 -26.36
N ARG A 126 5.59 -5.70 -25.64
CA ARG A 126 4.93 -5.79 -24.33
C ARG A 126 5.48 -4.76 -23.33
N GLU A 127 6.80 -4.58 -23.28
CA GLU A 127 7.40 -3.62 -22.36
C GLU A 127 7.12 -2.16 -22.79
N VAL A 128 7.01 -1.89 -24.08
CA VAL A 128 6.61 -0.58 -24.60
C VAL A 128 5.19 -0.23 -24.19
N GLU A 129 4.26 -1.17 -24.39
CA GLU A 129 2.86 -1.01 -23.98
C GLU A 129 2.75 -0.77 -22.46
N LEU A 130 3.48 -1.56 -21.66
CA LEU A 130 3.51 -1.40 -20.22
C LEU A 130 4.12 -0.06 -19.79
N VAL A 131 5.10 0.49 -20.50
CA VAL A 131 5.67 1.81 -20.16
C VAL A 131 4.66 2.92 -20.48
N ASN A 132 4.09 2.92 -21.68
CA ASN A 132 3.21 3.99 -22.17
C ASN A 132 1.87 4.02 -21.41
N ALA A 133 1.17 2.89 -21.32
CA ALA A 133 -0.14 2.80 -20.64
C ALA A 133 -0.07 3.22 -19.16
N THR A 134 1.11 3.05 -18.59
CA THR A 134 1.35 3.30 -17.19
C THR A 134 1.75 4.78 -17.04
N PHE A 135 2.56 5.36 -17.93
CA PHE A 135 2.84 6.81 -17.96
C PHE A 135 1.56 7.65 -18.15
N GLU A 136 0.67 7.27 -19.06
CA GLU A 136 -0.61 7.96 -19.30
C GLU A 136 -1.51 7.99 -18.06
N ARG A 137 -1.57 6.90 -17.28
CA ARG A 137 -2.34 6.88 -16.02
C ARG A 137 -1.86 7.91 -15.01
N LEU A 138 -0.55 8.16 -14.93
CA LEU A 138 0.00 9.19 -14.03
C LEU A 138 -0.31 10.61 -14.52
N ALA A 139 -0.51 10.81 -15.83
CA ALA A 139 -0.90 12.10 -16.40
C ALA A 139 -2.41 12.37 -16.27
N VAL A 140 -3.24 11.32 -16.25
CA VAL A 140 -4.71 11.41 -16.17
C VAL A 140 -5.23 11.34 -14.75
N GLU A 141 -4.55 10.66 -13.82
CA GLU A 141 -4.94 10.68 -12.41
C GLU A 141 -4.67 12.08 -11.83
N PRO A 142 -5.72 12.82 -11.40
CA PRO A 142 -5.49 14.03 -10.63
C PRO A 142 -4.70 13.60 -9.40
N THR A 143 -3.55 14.27 -9.17
CA THR A 143 -2.81 14.18 -7.92
C THR A 143 -3.84 14.13 -6.80
N PRO A 144 -3.91 13.05 -5.99
CA PRO A 144 -4.87 13.02 -4.90
C PRO A 144 -4.57 14.26 -4.10
N LEU A 145 -5.52 15.21 -4.11
CA LEU A 145 -5.47 16.43 -3.32
C LEU A 145 -5.04 15.95 -1.95
N GLY A 146 -3.78 16.26 -1.60
CA GLY A 146 -3.30 16.06 -0.25
C GLY A 146 -4.34 16.75 0.60
N LEU A 147 -5.01 15.97 1.45
CA LEU A 147 -5.93 16.49 2.45
C LEU A 147 -5.13 17.47 3.28
N ALA A 148 -5.20 18.73 2.86
CA ALA A 148 -4.71 19.88 3.56
C ALA A 148 -5.82 20.29 4.52
N ALA A 149 -5.40 20.55 5.76
CA ALA A 149 -6.15 20.94 6.95
C ALA A 149 -6.81 19.79 7.71
#